data_AF-A0A9P7K669-F1
#
_entry.id   AF-A0A9P7K669-F1
#
_cell.length_a   1.000
_cell.length_b   1.000
_cell.length_c   1.000
_cell.angle_alpha   90.00
_cell.angle_beta   90.00
_cell.angle_gamma   90.00
#
_symmetry.space_group_name_H-M   'P 1'
#
loop_
_entity.id
_entity.type
_entity.pdbx_description
1 polymer ?
#
loop_
_entity_poly.entity_id
_entity_poly.type
_entity_poly.pdbx_seq_one_letter_code
_entity_poly.pdbx_strand_id
1 'polypeptide(L)'
;MLGVGGKHLRGGEYPPLPPPSAANVISFITFVMSSIISIIGYWSTVFAAIVIAEHFIFRRGHFKRYAVLDAWDVPRRLPPGIAALIAFAGAFGIIVPCMSQVWYEGPIARMGTGDIGVLTGFVVAGILYVPLRTAEKRWTSSREIS
;
A
#
# COMPACT_ATOMS: atom_id res chain seq x y z
N MET A 1 25.74 -30.12 33.29
CA MET A 1 24.47 -29.63 33.90
C MET A 1 23.28 -30.14 33.09
N LEU A 2 23.02 -31.44 33.13
CA LEU A 2 22.10 -32.15 32.24
C LEU A 2 20.99 -32.85 33.05
N GLY A 3 20.36 -32.12 33.98
CA GLY A 3 19.49 -32.72 35.01
C GLY A 3 18.23 -31.94 35.40
N VAL A 4 17.87 -30.85 34.69
CA VAL A 4 16.72 -30.00 35.06
C VAL A 4 15.52 -30.15 34.12
N GLY A 5 15.64 -30.89 33.01
CA GLY A 5 14.59 -30.98 31.98
C GLY A 5 13.39 -31.91 32.27
N GLY A 6 13.41 -32.70 33.35
CA GLY A 6 12.40 -33.75 33.60
C GLY A 6 11.15 -33.32 34.38
N LYS A 7 11.17 -32.14 35.01
CA LYS A 7 10.11 -31.74 35.98
C LYS A 7 8.94 -30.98 35.36
N HIS A 8 9.05 -30.56 34.10
CA HIS A 8 8.02 -29.78 33.41
C HIS A 8 7.20 -30.59 32.39
N LEU A 9 7.41 -31.91 32.31
CA LEU A 9 6.73 -32.80 31.36
C LEU A 9 5.63 -33.67 32.00
N ARG A 10 5.20 -33.36 33.23
CA ARG A 10 4.06 -34.02 33.88
C ARG A 10 2.77 -33.38 33.35
N GLY A 11 2.04 -34.11 32.51
CA GLY A 11 0.80 -33.67 31.84
C GLY A 11 -0.41 -33.47 32.77
N GLY A 12 -0.27 -32.67 33.83
CA GLY A 12 -1.33 -32.43 34.81
C GLY A 12 -1.25 -31.12 35.61
N GLU A 13 -0.23 -30.26 35.41
CA GLU A 13 -0.05 -29.01 36.18
C GLU A 13 -0.12 -27.75 35.32
N TYR A 14 -0.95 -27.72 34.29
CA TYR A 14 -1.32 -26.44 33.68
C TYR A 14 -2.48 -25.86 34.50
N PRO A 15 -2.31 -24.70 35.18
CA PRO A 15 -3.46 -24.04 35.78
C PRO A 15 -4.50 -23.82 34.65
N PRO A 16 -5.80 -24.05 34.90
CA PRO A 16 -6.81 -23.81 33.90
C PRO A 16 -6.66 -22.37 33.44
N LEU A 17 -6.44 -22.18 32.14
CA LEU A 17 -6.32 -20.85 31.57
C LEU A 17 -7.58 -20.07 31.99
N PRO A 18 -7.44 -18.89 32.61
CA PRO A 18 -8.62 -18.09 32.93
C PRO A 18 -9.39 -17.85 31.63
N PRO A 19 -10.74 -17.93 31.65
CA PRO A 19 -11.52 -17.64 30.47
C PRO A 19 -11.11 -16.26 29.94
N PRO A 20 -10.87 -16.11 28.63
CA PRO A 20 -10.46 -14.85 28.06
C PRO A 20 -11.48 -13.77 28.43
N SER A 21 -11.01 -12.72 29.11
CA SER A 21 -11.86 -11.57 29.43
C SER A 21 -12.28 -10.88 28.14
N ALA A 22 -13.42 -10.18 28.16
CA ALA A 22 -13.84 -9.35 27.04
C ALA A 22 -12.74 -8.36 26.59
N ALA A 23 -11.95 -7.85 27.54
CA ALA A 23 -10.82 -6.96 27.26
C ALA A 23 -9.72 -7.64 26.42
N ASN A 24 -9.38 -8.91 26.71
CA ASN A 24 -8.39 -9.65 25.94
C ASN A 24 -8.87 -9.94 24.52
N VAL A 25 -10.16 -10.28 24.38
CA VAL A 25 -10.78 -10.53 23.07
C VAL A 25 -10.77 -9.26 22.23
N ILE A 26 -11.22 -8.13 22.80
CA ILE A 26 -11.25 -6.84 22.11
C ILE A 26 -9.82 -6.41 21.72
N SER A 27 -8.85 -6.51 22.63
CA SER A 27 -7.47 -6.12 22.36
C SER A 27 -6.86 -6.92 21.21
N PHE A 28 -7.09 -8.24 21.19
CA PHE A 28 -6.61 -9.10 20.11
C PHE A 28 -7.26 -8.73 18.76
N ILE A 29 -8.58 -8.52 18.74
CA ILE A 29 -9.30 -8.11 17.52
C ILE A 29 -8.77 -6.77 17.02
N THR A 30 -8.68 -5.76 17.90
CA THR A 30 -8.16 -4.44 17.52
C THR A 30 -6.74 -4.55 16.95
N PHE A 31 -5.86 -5.32 17.58
CA PHE A 31 -4.50 -5.52 17.11
C PHE A 31 -4.42 -6.12 15.69
N VAL A 32 -5.17 -7.20 15.45
CA VAL A 32 -5.19 -7.85 14.12
C VAL A 32 -5.84 -6.93 13.08
N MET A 33 -6.97 -6.31 13.40
CA MET A 33 -7.67 -5.41 12.48
C MET A 33 -6.81 -4.20 12.11
N SER A 34 -6.17 -3.55 13.09
CA SER A 34 -5.27 -2.43 12.83
C SER A 34 -4.10 -2.83 11.92
N SER A 35 -3.53 -4.01 12.13
CA SER A 35 -2.43 -4.50 11.29
C SER A 35 -2.85 -4.72 9.83
N ILE A 36 -4.04 -5.31 9.61
CA ILE A 36 -4.57 -5.55 8.27
C ILE A 36 -4.99 -4.24 7.58
N ILE A 37 -5.62 -3.32 8.32
CA ILE A 37 -6.04 -2.02 7.78
C ILE A 37 -4.83 -1.17 7.39
N SER A 38 -3.76 -1.15 8.19
CA SER A 38 -2.53 -0.42 7.86
C SER A 38 -1.91 -0.94 6.56
N ILE A 39 -1.84 -2.26 6.42
CA ILE A 39 -1.38 -2.93 5.21
C ILE A 39 -2.22 -2.51 3.99
N ILE A 40 -3.56 -2.52 4.10
CA ILE A 40 -4.48 -2.05 3.04
C ILE A 40 -4.29 -0.57 2.72
N GLY A 41 -4.01 0.24 3.75
CA GLY A 41 -3.77 1.67 3.64
C GLY A 41 -2.59 2.01 2.74
N TYR A 42 -1.50 1.23 2.77
CA TYR A 42 -0.32 1.52 1.95
C TYR A 42 -0.62 1.55 0.45
N TRP A 43 -1.16 0.46 -0.11
CA TRP A 43 -1.43 0.41 -1.55
C TRP A 43 -2.63 1.25 -1.95
N SER A 44 -3.64 1.36 -1.08
CA SER A 44 -4.81 2.22 -1.35
C SER A 44 -4.40 3.68 -1.45
N THR A 45 -3.49 4.15 -0.61
CA THR A 45 -2.97 5.52 -0.67
C THR A 45 -2.13 5.77 -1.92
N VAL A 46 -1.30 4.81 -2.35
CA VAL A 46 -0.56 4.91 -3.63
C VAL A 46 -1.53 5.00 -4.80
N PHE A 47 -2.55 4.14 -4.83
CA PHE A 47 -3.57 4.16 -5.87
C PHE A 47 -4.34 5.49 -5.87
N ALA A 48 -4.74 5.98 -4.70
CA ALA A 48 -5.40 7.27 -4.55
C ALA A 48 -4.51 8.41 -5.04
N ALA A 49 -3.21 8.42 -4.72
CA ALA A 49 -2.26 9.43 -5.19
C ALA A 49 -2.21 9.50 -6.73
N ILE A 50 -2.14 8.33 -7.39
CA ILE A 50 -2.13 8.23 -8.85
C ILE A 50 -3.44 8.76 -9.44
N VAL A 51 -4.58 8.35 -8.89
CA VAL A 51 -5.91 8.79 -9.37
C VAL A 51 -6.10 10.30 -9.17
N ILE A 52 -5.71 10.83 -8.01
CA ILE A 52 -5.75 12.26 -7.70
C ILE A 52 -4.87 13.02 -8.68
N ALA A 53 -3.63 12.58 -8.90
CA ALA A 53 -2.72 13.21 -9.84
C ALA A 53 -3.28 13.19 -11.28
N GLU A 54 -3.84 12.07 -11.74
CA GLU A 54 -4.50 11.98 -13.05
C GLU A 54 -5.71 12.93 -13.15
N HIS A 55 -6.55 12.97 -12.12
CA HIS A 55 -7.76 13.78 -12.11
C HIS A 55 -7.45 15.28 -12.12
N PHE A 56 -6.58 15.74 -11.20
CA PHE A 56 -6.31 17.16 -11.02
C PHE A 56 -5.29 17.70 -12.02
N ILE A 57 -4.20 16.99 -12.30
CA ILE A 57 -3.11 17.53 -13.14
C ILE A 57 -3.43 17.33 -14.61
N PHE A 58 -3.83 16.12 -15.00
CA PHE A 58 -3.98 15.78 -16.42
C PHE A 58 -5.39 16.01 -16.95
N ARG A 59 -6.40 15.78 -16.12
CA ARG A 59 -7.81 15.98 -16.50
C ARG A 59 -8.38 17.30 -15.99
N ARG A 60 -7.58 18.12 -15.30
CA ARG A 60 -7.93 19.45 -14.80
C ARG A 60 -9.25 19.47 -14.00
N GLY A 61 -9.53 18.40 -13.25
CA GLY A 61 -10.73 18.30 -12.41
C GLY A 61 -12.05 18.08 -13.15
N HIS A 62 -12.03 17.84 -14.47
CA HIS A 62 -13.26 17.67 -15.25
C HIS A 62 -13.60 16.20 -15.50
N PHE A 63 -14.65 15.70 -14.84
CA PHE A 63 -15.19 14.36 -15.07
C PHE A 63 -15.65 14.12 -16.52
N LYS A 64 -16.06 15.17 -17.25
CA LYS A 64 -16.43 15.09 -18.67
C LYS A 64 -15.28 14.64 -19.59
N ARG A 65 -14.02 14.76 -19.14
CA ARG A 65 -12.85 14.29 -19.90
C ARG A 65 -12.60 12.79 -19.74
N TYR A 66 -13.33 12.14 -18.85
CA TYR A 66 -13.45 10.69 -18.86
C TYR A 66 -14.53 10.37 -19.89
N ALA A 67 -14.16 10.27 -21.16
CA ALA A 67 -15.05 9.84 -22.25
C ALA A 67 -15.33 8.32 -22.14
N VAL A 68 -15.77 7.87 -20.95
CA VAL A 68 -15.99 6.44 -20.64
C VAL A 68 -17.16 5.91 -21.45
N LEU A 69 -18.24 6.69 -21.58
CA LEU A 69 -19.42 6.25 -22.32
C LEU A 69 -19.13 6.02 -23.82
N ASP A 70 -18.24 6.80 -24.42
CA ASP A 70 -18.00 6.77 -25.87
C ASP A 70 -16.75 5.96 -26.29
N ALA A 71 -15.90 5.57 -25.34
CA ALA A 71 -14.59 4.99 -25.65
C ALA A 71 -14.21 3.77 -24.80
N TRP A 72 -15.09 3.25 -23.92
CA TRP A 72 -14.75 2.07 -23.11
C TRP A 72 -14.47 0.81 -23.96
N ASP A 73 -15.15 0.68 -25.10
CA ASP A 73 -15.06 -0.49 -25.99
C ASP A 73 -13.99 -0.33 -27.09
N VAL A 74 -13.19 0.75 -27.05
CA VAL A 74 -12.15 1.02 -28.05
C VAL A 74 -10.77 0.98 -27.37
N PRO A 75 -10.07 -0.18 -27.35
CA PRO A 75 -8.79 -0.35 -26.66
C PRO A 75 -7.74 0.70 -27.03
N ARG A 76 -7.76 1.16 -28.29
CA ARG A 76 -6.81 2.15 -28.82
C ARG A 76 -7.03 3.56 -28.26
N ARG A 77 -8.20 3.85 -27.70
CA ARG A 77 -8.55 5.13 -27.06
C ARG A 77 -8.33 5.11 -25.54
N LEU A 78 -8.03 3.94 -24.96
CA LEU A 78 -7.70 3.85 -23.54
C LEU A 78 -6.23 4.20 -23.31
N PRO A 79 -5.92 4.96 -22.25
CA PRO A 79 -4.53 5.17 -21.85
C PRO A 79 -3.88 3.82 -21.47
N PRO A 80 -2.64 3.55 -21.90
CA PRO A 80 -2.01 2.24 -21.73
C PRO A 80 -1.70 1.87 -20.27
N GLY A 81 -1.69 2.83 -19.35
CA GLY A 81 -1.58 2.58 -17.91
C GLY A 81 -0.17 2.18 -17.44
N ILE A 82 0.82 2.16 -18.33
CA ILE A 82 2.20 1.77 -18.01
C ILE A 82 2.81 2.76 -17.01
N ALA A 83 2.55 4.07 -17.20
CA ALA A 83 2.99 5.10 -16.25
C ALA A 83 2.45 4.87 -14.84
N ALA A 84 1.19 4.43 -14.71
CA ALA A 84 0.57 4.12 -13.42
C ALA A 84 1.21 2.89 -12.77
N LEU A 85 1.46 1.84 -13.54
CA LEU A 85 2.11 0.62 -13.05
C LEU A 85 3.53 0.87 -12.55
N ILE A 86 4.33 1.65 -13.29
CA ILE A 86 5.70 2.00 -12.91
C ILE A 86 5.70 2.89 -11.66
N ALA A 87 4.81 3.89 -11.60
CA ALA A 87 4.68 4.74 -10.41
C ALA A 87 4.24 3.94 -9.17
N PHE A 88 3.31 2.99 -9.35
CA PHE A 88 2.86 2.09 -8.29
C PHE A 88 4.01 1.22 -7.79
N ALA A 89 4.72 0.52 -8.69
CA ALA A 89 5.87 -0.30 -8.34
C ALA A 89 7.01 0.51 -7.68
N GLY A 90 7.29 1.71 -8.19
CA GLY A 90 8.28 2.62 -7.61
C GLY A 90 7.90 3.10 -6.21
N ALA A 91 6.61 3.31 -5.93
CA ALA A 91 6.15 3.66 -4.59
C ALA A 91 6.36 2.51 -3.58
N PHE A 92 6.22 1.24 -3.98
CA PHE A 92 6.60 0.13 -3.09
C PHE A 92 8.07 0.15 -2.72
N GLY A 93 8.93 0.60 -3.64
CA GLY A 93 10.36 0.76 -3.38
C GLY A 93 10.68 1.67 -2.19
N ILE A 94 9.84 2.68 -1.92
CA ILE A 94 10.00 3.56 -0.75
C ILE A 94 9.14 3.14 0.45
N ILE A 95 7.99 2.51 0.22
CA ILE A 95 7.10 2.07 1.31
C ILE A 95 7.77 0.97 2.13
N VAL A 96 8.38 -0.01 1.47
CA VAL A 96 9.03 -1.15 2.13
C VAL A 96 10.15 -0.74 3.10
N PRO A 97 11.03 0.24 2.81
CA PRO A 97 11.99 0.67 3.81
C PRO A 97 11.40 1.56 4.93
N CYS A 98 10.27 2.24 4.67
CA CYS A 98 9.61 3.19 5.58
C CYS A 98 8.47 2.59 6.43
N MET A 99 8.02 1.38 6.13
CA MET A 99 6.91 0.73 6.84
C MET A 99 7.35 0.17 8.20
N SER A 100 6.47 0.29 9.19
CA SER A 100 6.60 -0.36 10.49
C SER A 100 5.35 -1.16 10.79
N GLN A 101 5.38 -2.45 10.47
CA GLN A 101 4.30 -3.40 10.70
C GLN A 101 4.72 -4.45 11.72
N VAL A 102 3.73 -5.12 12.33
CA VAL A 102 3.93 -6.18 13.33
C VAL A 102 4.89 -7.28 12.84
N TRP A 103 4.81 -7.60 11.55
CA TRP A 103 5.55 -8.70 10.91
C TRP A 103 6.85 -8.24 10.25
N TYR A 104 7.00 -6.93 10.04
CA TYR A 104 8.09 -6.38 9.27
C TYR A 104 8.28 -4.90 9.58
N GLU A 105 9.50 -4.54 9.95
CA GLU A 105 9.92 -3.18 10.19
C GLU A 105 11.10 -2.85 9.29
N GLY A 106 10.95 -1.82 8.46
CA GLY A 106 11.97 -1.39 7.51
C GLY A 106 13.14 -0.65 8.17
N PRO A 107 14.30 -0.58 7.50
CA PRO A 107 15.50 0.08 8.03
C PRO A 107 15.28 1.57 8.35
N ILE A 108 14.41 2.27 7.62
CA ILE A 108 14.13 3.70 7.87
C ILE A 108 13.24 3.84 9.10
N ALA A 109 12.20 3.00 9.21
CA ALA A 109 11.33 2.98 10.38
C ALA A 109 12.11 2.76 11.69
N ARG A 110 13.08 1.83 11.68
CA ARG A 110 13.95 1.51 12.83
C ARG A 110 14.82 2.67 13.32
N MET A 111 15.05 3.69 12.49
CA MET A 111 15.81 4.88 12.89
C MET A 111 15.00 5.84 13.78
N GLY A 112 13.76 5.50 14.12
CA GLY A 112 12.90 6.28 15.00
C GLY A 112 11.88 7.15 14.27
N THR A 113 11.73 7.01 12.95
CA THR A 113 10.68 7.71 12.20
C THR A 113 9.29 7.10 12.45
N GLY A 114 9.24 5.84 12.90
CA GLY A 114 8.00 5.08 12.96
C GLY A 114 7.44 4.77 11.57
N ASP A 115 6.15 4.45 11.51
CA ASP A 115 5.46 4.11 10.27
C ASP A 115 5.12 5.36 9.44
N ILE A 116 5.99 5.70 8.50
CA ILE A 116 5.76 6.79 7.54
C ILE A 116 5.44 6.28 6.13
N GLY A 117 5.28 4.97 5.96
CA GLY A 117 5.13 4.32 4.65
C GLY A 117 3.97 4.88 3.83
N VAL A 118 2.83 5.15 4.47
CA VAL A 118 1.64 5.71 3.80
C VAL A 118 1.94 7.09 3.20
N LEU A 119 2.56 7.97 3.96
CA LEU A 119 2.88 9.34 3.52
C LEU A 119 3.96 9.33 2.45
N THR A 120 5.04 8.58 2.66
CA THR A 120 6.12 8.47 1.67
C THR A 120 5.64 7.84 0.38
N GLY A 121 4.77 6.83 0.46
CA GLY A 121 4.13 6.20 -0.69
C GLY A 121 3.27 7.18 -1.48
N PHE A 122 2.44 8.00 -0.81
CA PHE A 122 1.64 9.03 -1.46
C PHE A 122 2.49 10.03 -2.24
N VAL A 123 3.53 10.57 -1.59
CA VAL A 123 4.40 11.60 -2.16
C VAL A 123 5.20 11.05 -3.33
N VAL A 124 5.83 9.89 -3.17
CA VAL A 124 6.63 9.27 -4.23
C VAL A 124 5.76 8.84 -5.40
N ALA A 125 4.57 8.30 -5.17
CA ALA A 125 3.63 7.97 -6.24
C ALA A 125 3.25 9.21 -7.05
N GLY A 126 2.95 10.35 -6.40
CA GLY A 126 2.68 11.61 -7.08
C GLY A 126 3.88 12.12 -7.89
N ILE A 127 5.07 12.15 -7.28
CA ILE A 127 6.30 12.62 -7.92
C ILE A 127 6.70 11.74 -9.11
N LEU A 128 6.53 10.43 -9.03
CA LEU A 128 6.84 9.51 -10.13
C LEU A 128 5.78 9.57 -11.23
N TYR A 129 4.49 9.61 -10.85
CA TYR A 129 3.40 9.51 -11.81
C TYR A 129 3.35 10.71 -12.76
N VAL A 130 3.55 11.93 -12.26
CA VAL A 130 3.48 13.15 -13.09
C VAL A 130 4.46 13.16 -14.28
N PRO A 131 5.78 12.94 -14.10
CA PRO A 131 6.72 12.89 -15.21
C PRO A 131 6.48 11.68 -16.11
N LEU A 132 6.23 10.49 -15.53
CA LEU A 132 5.97 9.26 -16.31
C LEU A 132 4.75 9.42 -17.21
N ARG A 133 3.67 10.01 -16.69
CA ARG A 133 2.44 10.26 -17.44
C ARG A 133 2.64 11.32 -18.52
N THR A 134 3.48 12.32 -18.29
CA THR A 134 3.83 13.32 -19.31
C THR A 134 4.61 12.70 -20.45
N ALA A 135 5.56 11.81 -20.15
CA ALA A 135 6.30 11.05 -21.16
C ALA A 135 5.38 10.11 -21.94
N GLU A 136 4.52 9.35 -21.25
CA GLU A 136 3.55 8.44 -21.88
C GLU A 136 2.63 9.18 -22.86
N LYS A 137 2.09 10.35 -22.47
CA LYS A 137 1.27 11.17 -23.37
C LYS A 137 2.02 11.64 -24.63
N ARG A 138 3.28 12.03 -24.50
CA ARG A 138 4.11 12.42 -25.65
C ARG A 138 4.30 11.26 -26.61
N TRP A 139 4.60 10.07 -26.08
CA TRP A 139 4.81 8.87 -26.89
C TRP A 139 3.54 8.39 -27.58
N THR A 140 2.39 8.42 -26.89
CA THR A 140 1.10 8.06 -27.49
C THR A 140 0.68 9.07 -28.56
N SER A 141 0.87 10.38 -28.33
CA SER A 141 0.54 11.40 -29.32
C SER A 141 1.36 11.26 -30.62
N SER A 142 2.62 10.82 -30.53
CA SER A 142 3.44 10.56 -31.73
C SER A 142 2.99 9.33 -32.52
N ARG A 143 2.31 8.37 -31.88
CA ARG A 143 1.80 7.15 -32.55
C ARG A 143 0.52 7.34 -33.33
N GLU A 144 -0.21 8.43 -33.13
CA GLU A 144 -1.44 8.75 -33.88
C GLU A 144 -1.16 9.52 -35.19
N ILE A 145 0.07 9.99 -35.40
CA ILE A 145 0.46 10.82 -36.56
C ILE A 145 1.19 10.02 -37.66
N SER A 146 1.54 8.74 -37.42
CA SER A 146 2.11 7.82 -38.41
C SER A 146 1.13 6.73 -38.83
#